data_AF-A0A2Z3GJG8-F1
#
_entry.id   AF-A0A2Z3GJG8-F1
#
_cell.length_a   1.000
_cell.length_b   1.000
_cell.length_c   1.000
_cell.angle_alpha   90.00
_cell.angle_beta   90.00
_cell.angle_gamma   90.00
#
_symmetry.space_group_name_H-M   'P 1'
#
loop_
_entity.id
_entity.type
_entity.pdbx_description
1 polymer ?
#
loop_
_entity_poly.entity_id
_entity_poly.type
_entity_poly.pdbx_seq_one_letter_code
_entity_poly.pdbx_strand_id
1 'polypeptide(L)'
;MRKPLLCFLLLGPLAGYAQTTTAPDPAAASLIAVASPMPAAAVLPTRTDASRKLVKMKDTIQPLVGELAAFKNRPQVAHILAESTDDFLQIMGGRPTEEAYFQVLEGSLAALTPLTPGTTDRAEVAEYYEDLLDIVGITSSGGRLNAFLKRTKAKAAPAQ
;
A
#
# COMPACT_ATOMS: atom_id res chain seq x y z
N MET A 1 -58.19 32.17 -1.75
CA MET A 1 -57.21 32.78 -0.82
C MET A 1 -55.88 32.90 -1.56
N ARG A 2 -55.63 34.05 -2.22
CA ARG A 2 -54.77 35.17 -1.77
C ARG A 2 -53.26 34.82 -1.72
N LYS A 3 -52.51 35.26 -2.74
CA LYS A 3 -51.09 35.67 -2.60
C LYS A 3 -51.00 36.85 -1.62
N PRO A 4 -49.88 36.99 -0.90
CA PRO A 4 -48.93 38.08 -1.21
C PRO A 4 -47.47 37.61 -1.04
N LEU A 5 -46.51 37.96 -1.90
CA LEU A 5 -45.77 39.24 -1.99
C LEU A 5 -45.29 39.75 -0.62
N LEU A 6 -44.00 39.59 -0.35
CA LEU A 6 -43.33 40.32 0.73
C LEU A 6 -41.88 40.61 0.31
N CYS A 7 -41.71 41.79 -0.29
CA CYS A 7 -40.45 42.52 -0.30
C CYS A 7 -40.09 42.87 1.15
N PHE A 8 -38.86 42.59 1.57
CA PHE A 8 -38.24 43.29 2.70
C PHE A 8 -36.90 43.86 2.25
N LEU A 9 -36.94 45.15 1.92
CA LEU A 9 -35.82 46.09 2.02
C LEU A 9 -35.52 46.33 3.50
N LEU A 10 -34.24 46.30 3.89
CA LEU A 10 -33.63 46.98 5.06
C LEU A 10 -32.12 46.68 4.99
N LEU A 11 -31.22 47.56 4.54
CA LEU A 11 -30.81 48.87 5.08
C LEU A 11 -30.16 48.74 6.48
N GLY A 12 -28.82 48.85 6.56
CA GLY A 12 -28.12 49.18 7.82
C GLY A 12 -26.60 48.87 7.84
N PRO A 13 -25.75 49.64 8.56
CA PRO A 13 -24.49 50.16 7.98
C PRO A 13 -23.21 50.04 8.84
N LEU A 14 -22.09 50.50 8.25
CA LEU A 14 -21.00 51.33 8.83
C LEU A 14 -19.89 50.75 9.74
N ALA A 15 -18.71 51.37 9.53
CA ALA A 15 -17.46 51.40 10.31
C ALA A 15 -16.60 50.13 10.24
N GLY A 16 -15.38 50.15 9.70
CA GLY A 16 -14.25 51.03 9.95
C GLY A 16 -13.07 50.07 10.18
N TYR A 17 -11.93 50.17 9.51
CA TYR A 17 -10.84 51.05 9.89
C TYR A 17 -9.78 51.10 8.78
N ALA A 18 -9.26 52.31 8.60
CA ALA A 18 -7.85 52.66 8.38
C ALA A 18 -7.10 52.04 7.18
N GLN A 19 -6.83 52.94 6.25
CA GLN A 19 -5.74 52.92 5.29
C GLN A 19 -4.39 52.72 5.99
N THR A 20 -3.44 52.05 5.34
CA THR A 20 -2.05 52.51 5.34
C THR A 20 -1.48 52.24 3.95
N THR A 21 -1.41 53.34 3.20
CA THR A 21 -0.59 53.47 1.99
C THR A 21 0.87 53.34 2.40
N THR A 22 1.69 52.71 1.56
CA THR A 22 3.04 53.14 1.16
C THR A 22 3.70 51.99 0.43
N ALA A 23 3.69 52.05 -0.90
CA ALA A 23 4.74 51.46 -1.71
C ALA A 23 5.95 52.41 -1.70
N PRO A 24 7.16 51.87 -1.71
CA PRO A 24 8.06 52.24 -2.81
C PRO A 24 8.76 51.01 -3.40
N ASP A 25 8.74 50.95 -4.74
CA ASP A 25 9.61 50.17 -5.62
C ASP A 25 11.02 50.84 -5.66
N PRO A 26 12.04 50.32 -6.37
CA PRO A 26 12.70 49.02 -6.34
C PRO A 26 14.18 49.16 -5.92
N ALA A 27 14.74 48.19 -5.20
CA ALA A 27 16.20 48.05 -5.11
C ALA A 27 16.58 46.60 -4.77
N ALA A 28 17.56 46.11 -5.51
CA ALA A 28 18.13 44.78 -5.42
C ALA A 28 18.50 44.39 -3.98
N ALA A 29 17.99 43.23 -3.54
CA ALA A 29 18.58 42.48 -2.46
C ALA A 29 18.50 41.00 -2.83
N SER A 30 19.57 40.50 -3.45
CA SER A 30 19.86 39.09 -3.58
C SER A 30 20.06 38.50 -2.19
N LEU A 31 18.98 38.07 -1.55
CA LEU A 31 19.05 37.20 -0.38
C LEU A 31 18.89 35.76 -0.86
N ILE A 32 20.04 35.11 -0.97
CA ILE A 32 20.19 33.68 -1.15
C ILE A 32 19.53 33.03 0.06
N ALA A 33 18.25 32.65 -0.09
CA ALA A 33 17.60 31.74 0.84
C ALA A 33 18.29 30.38 0.67
N VAL A 34 19.23 30.09 1.56
CA VAL A 34 19.75 28.74 1.74
C VAL A 34 18.54 27.89 2.17
N ALA A 35 17.96 27.18 1.21
CA ALA A 35 16.96 26.18 1.48
C ALA A 35 17.66 25.08 2.27
N SER A 36 17.50 25.08 3.59
CA SER A 36 17.82 23.94 4.43
C SER A 36 17.18 22.70 3.79
N PRO A 37 17.92 21.63 3.50
CA PRO A 37 17.32 20.39 3.03
C PRO A 37 16.42 19.88 4.15
N MET A 38 15.12 19.96 3.91
CA MET A 38 14.10 19.36 4.76
C MET A 38 14.42 17.86 4.83
N PRO A 39 14.50 17.25 6.03
CA PRO A 39 14.75 15.82 6.13
C PRO A 39 13.64 15.09 5.40
N ALA A 40 14.03 14.15 4.53
CA ALA A 40 13.13 13.27 3.82
C ALA A 40 12.23 12.55 4.83
N ALA A 41 11.07 13.12 5.09
CA ALA A 41 9.96 12.38 5.65
C ALA A 41 9.73 11.24 4.67
N ALA A 42 9.82 10.00 5.15
CA ALA A 42 9.42 8.82 4.42
C ALA A 42 7.93 8.97 4.09
N VAL A 43 7.65 9.60 2.95
CA VAL A 43 6.30 9.71 2.39
C VAL A 43 5.98 8.29 1.95
N LEU A 44 5.04 7.65 2.64
CA LEU A 44 4.42 6.41 2.20
C LEU A 44 4.19 6.49 0.69
N PRO A 45 4.57 5.46 -0.09
CA PRO A 45 4.46 5.50 -1.54
C PRO A 45 3.03 5.95 -1.89
N THR A 46 2.92 7.00 -2.70
CA THR A 46 1.60 7.47 -3.15
C THR A 46 0.84 6.28 -3.71
N ARG A 47 -0.44 6.15 -3.36
CA ARG A 47 -1.34 5.02 -3.73
C ARG A 47 -1.18 4.57 -5.19
N THR A 48 -0.89 5.51 -6.09
CA THR A 48 -0.63 5.28 -7.52
C THR A 48 0.70 4.57 -7.82
N ASP A 49 1.77 4.87 -7.07
CA ASP A 49 3.07 4.18 -7.19
C ASP A 49 2.97 2.74 -6.71
N ALA A 50 2.36 2.52 -5.54
CA ALA A 50 2.14 1.18 -4.99
C ALA A 50 1.28 0.32 -5.94
N SER A 51 0.20 0.88 -6.49
CA SER A 51 -0.64 0.19 -7.48
C SER A 51 0.14 -0.20 -8.73
N ARG A 52 1.00 0.69 -9.25
CA ARG A 52 1.85 0.39 -10.40
C ARG A 52 2.85 -0.73 -10.10
N LYS A 53 3.47 -0.70 -8.92
CA LYS A 53 4.40 -1.73 -8.48
C LYS A 53 3.73 -3.09 -8.32
N LEU A 54 2.53 -3.14 -7.74
CA LEU A 54 1.76 -4.39 -7.65
C LEU A 54 1.42 -4.97 -9.03
N VAL A 55 0.99 -4.13 -9.99
CA VAL A 55 0.75 -4.59 -11.36
C VAL A 55 2.03 -5.19 -11.96
N LYS A 56 3.17 -4.52 -11.78
CA LYS A 56 4.46 -5.03 -12.24
C LYS A 56 4.88 -6.32 -11.53
N MET A 57 4.50 -6.50 -10.27
CA MET A 57 4.76 -7.73 -9.51
C MET A 57 3.98 -8.92 -10.08
N LYS A 58 2.85 -8.72 -10.77
CA LYS A 58 2.15 -9.82 -11.45
C LYS A 58 2.98 -10.41 -12.59
N ASP A 59 3.79 -9.59 -13.27
CA ASP A 59 4.67 -10.03 -14.35
C ASP A 59 5.82 -10.92 -13.84
N THR A 60 6.18 -10.85 -12.56
CA THR A 60 7.24 -11.68 -11.94
C THR A 60 6.75 -13.06 -11.49
N ILE A 61 5.44 -13.30 -11.45
CA ILE A 61 4.86 -14.59 -11.01
C ILE A 61 5.27 -15.72 -11.96
N GLN A 62 5.20 -15.49 -13.28
CA GLN A 62 5.54 -16.51 -14.27
C GLN A 62 7.01 -16.94 -14.22
N PRO A 63 8.01 -16.03 -14.19
CA PRO A 63 9.40 -16.42 -14.01
C PRO A 63 9.64 -17.08 -12.65
N LEU A 64 9.06 -16.56 -11.56
CA LEU A 64 9.18 -17.16 -10.22
C LEU A 64 8.69 -18.61 -10.22
N VAL A 65 7.48 -18.87 -10.72
CA VAL A 65 6.91 -20.23 -10.82
C VAL A 65 7.63 -21.10 -11.87
N GLY A 66 8.28 -20.46 -12.85
CA GLY A 66 9.15 -21.08 -13.85
C GLY A 66 10.43 -21.66 -13.24
N GLU A 67 11.06 -20.90 -12.35
CA GLU A 67 12.29 -21.25 -11.62
C GLU A 67 12.04 -22.19 -10.43
N LEU A 68 10.80 -22.20 -9.93
CA LEU A 68 10.24 -23.18 -9.00
C LEU A 68 10.20 -24.58 -9.65
N ALA A 69 11.39 -25.14 -9.86
CA ALA A 69 11.69 -26.24 -10.77
C ALA A 69 10.93 -27.54 -10.44
N ALA A 70 10.49 -27.71 -9.20
CA ALA A 70 9.99 -28.98 -8.66
C ALA A 70 8.45 -29.14 -8.62
N PHE A 71 7.67 -28.12 -8.99
CA PHE A 71 6.23 -28.19 -8.77
C PHE A 71 5.45 -28.97 -9.83
N LYS A 72 4.78 -30.04 -9.41
CA LYS A 72 3.61 -30.58 -10.14
C LYS A 72 2.43 -29.60 -10.16
N ASN A 73 2.41 -28.65 -9.21
CA ASN A 73 1.28 -27.74 -8.97
C ASN A 73 1.56 -26.28 -9.37
N ARG A 74 2.54 -26.03 -10.25
CA ARG A 74 2.89 -24.68 -10.76
C ARG A 74 1.68 -23.80 -11.11
N PRO A 75 0.71 -24.27 -11.92
CA PRO A 75 -0.41 -23.42 -12.28
C PRO A 75 -1.26 -23.00 -11.08
N GLN A 76 -1.37 -23.84 -10.05
CA GLN A 76 -2.12 -23.52 -8.83
C GLN A 76 -1.38 -22.50 -7.97
N VAL A 77 -0.05 -22.64 -7.83
CA VAL A 77 0.79 -21.65 -7.12
C VAL A 77 0.71 -20.30 -7.83
N ALA A 78 0.93 -20.26 -9.15
CA ALA A 78 0.83 -19.03 -9.93
C ALA A 78 -0.55 -18.36 -9.79
N HIS A 79 -1.63 -19.16 -9.79
CA HIS A 79 -2.98 -18.66 -9.63
C HIS A 79 -3.19 -18.00 -8.27
N ILE A 80 -2.76 -18.64 -7.18
CA ILE A 80 -2.89 -18.10 -5.83
C ILE A 80 -2.10 -16.79 -5.68
N LEU A 81 -0.85 -16.73 -6.19
CA LEU A 81 -0.04 -15.50 -6.13
C LEU A 81 -0.68 -14.35 -6.91
N ALA A 82 -1.26 -14.64 -8.08
CA ALA A 82 -1.95 -13.66 -8.89
C ALA A 82 -3.21 -13.15 -8.17
N GLU A 83 -4.01 -14.06 -7.60
CA GLU A 83 -5.20 -13.75 -6.82
C GLU A 83 -4.85 -12.88 -5.60
N SER A 84 -3.81 -13.23 -4.83
CA SER A 84 -3.33 -12.40 -3.73
C SER A 84 -2.97 -10.98 -4.18
N THR A 85 -2.33 -10.83 -5.34
CA THR A 85 -1.93 -9.51 -5.85
C THR A 85 -3.12 -8.69 -6.30
N ASP A 86 -4.11 -9.34 -6.92
CA ASP A 86 -5.38 -8.71 -7.26
C ASP A 86 -6.16 -8.26 -6.01
N ASP A 87 -6.17 -9.09 -4.95
CA ASP A 87 -6.76 -8.72 -3.67
C ASP A 87 -6.04 -7.52 -3.02
N PHE A 88 -4.70 -7.48 -3.06
CA PHE A 88 -3.93 -6.33 -2.58
C PHE A 88 -4.25 -5.06 -3.39
N LEU A 89 -4.41 -5.17 -4.71
CA LEU A 89 -4.86 -4.07 -5.56
C LEU A 89 -6.28 -3.62 -5.21
N GLN A 90 -7.18 -4.56 -4.93
CA GLN A 90 -8.57 -4.26 -4.55
C GLN A 90 -8.65 -3.56 -3.19
N ILE A 91 -7.87 -4.00 -2.19
CA ILE A 91 -7.75 -3.35 -0.88
C ILE A 91 -7.21 -1.93 -1.06
N MET A 92 -6.17 -1.77 -1.87
CA MET A 92 -5.67 -0.45 -2.23
C MET A 92 -6.70 0.39 -2.98
N GLY A 93 -7.63 -0.17 -3.74
CA GLY A 93 -8.71 0.54 -4.42
C GLY A 93 -9.86 0.99 -3.50
N GLY A 94 -10.01 0.37 -2.33
CA GLY A 94 -11.04 0.69 -1.35
C GLY A 94 -10.51 1.52 -0.17
N ARG A 95 -10.57 0.93 1.03
CA ARG A 95 -10.01 1.46 2.28
C ARG A 95 -8.88 0.53 2.73
N PRO A 96 -7.61 0.88 2.50
CA PRO A 96 -6.51 0.01 2.87
C PRO A 96 -6.36 -0.02 4.40
N THR A 97 -6.40 -1.21 4.97
CA THR A 97 -6.08 -1.47 6.39
C THR A 97 -5.08 -2.62 6.47
N GLU A 98 -4.21 -2.57 7.48
CA GLU A 98 -3.19 -3.61 7.70
C GLU A 98 -3.84 -5.00 7.88
N GLU A 99 -4.96 -5.05 8.60
CA GLU A 99 -5.73 -6.27 8.84
C GLU A 99 -6.27 -6.88 7.55
N ALA A 100 -6.68 -6.05 6.57
CA ALA A 100 -7.18 -6.55 5.29
C ALA A 100 -6.06 -7.26 4.51
N TYR A 101 -4.86 -6.67 4.47
CA TYR A 101 -3.70 -7.31 3.83
C TYR A 101 -3.27 -8.57 4.56
N PHE A 102 -3.32 -8.59 5.89
CA PHE A 102 -3.00 -9.77 6.68
C PHE A 102 -4.01 -10.91 6.49
N GLN A 103 -5.29 -10.62 6.30
CA GLN A 103 -6.28 -11.65 5.97
C GLN A 103 -5.99 -12.32 4.63
N VAL A 104 -5.67 -11.53 3.60
CA VAL A 104 -5.28 -12.05 2.29
C VAL A 104 -4.00 -12.89 2.44
N LEU A 105 -2.98 -12.36 3.11
CA LEU A 105 -1.72 -13.06 3.35
C LEU A 105 -1.94 -14.41 4.05
N GLU A 106 -2.71 -14.46 5.14
CA GLU A 106 -2.99 -15.69 5.86
C GLU A 106 -3.74 -16.72 5.00
N GLY A 107 -4.75 -16.27 4.26
CA GLY A 107 -5.53 -17.12 3.36
C GLY A 107 -4.65 -17.74 2.27
N SER A 108 -3.82 -16.92 1.63
CA SER A 108 -2.96 -17.39 0.55
C SER A 108 -1.82 -18.29 1.04
N LEU A 109 -1.18 -17.97 2.17
CA LEU A 109 -0.16 -18.85 2.78
C LEU A 109 -0.74 -20.20 3.22
N ALA A 110 -2.00 -20.23 3.69
CA ALA A 110 -2.68 -21.48 4.02
C ALA A 110 -2.92 -22.34 2.76
N ALA A 111 -3.34 -21.72 1.65
CA ALA A 111 -3.54 -22.40 0.37
C ALA A 111 -2.21 -22.89 -0.26
N LEU A 112 -1.13 -22.12 -0.08
CA LEU A 112 0.20 -22.47 -0.59
C LEU A 112 0.92 -23.54 0.24
N THR A 113 0.64 -23.64 1.55
CA THR A 113 1.28 -24.61 2.46
C THR A 113 1.30 -26.07 1.93
N PRO A 114 0.18 -26.67 1.47
CA PRO A 114 0.20 -28.01 0.91
C PRO A 114 0.81 -28.06 -0.50
N LEU A 115 0.81 -26.93 -1.20
CA LEU A 115 1.33 -26.84 -2.56
C LEU A 115 2.82 -26.65 -2.59
N THR A 116 3.46 -26.10 -1.55
CA THR A 116 4.91 -25.83 -1.43
C THR A 116 5.54 -26.65 -0.30
N PRO A 117 5.92 -27.93 -0.50
CA PRO A 117 6.54 -28.74 0.53
C PRO A 117 8.04 -28.45 0.70
N GLY A 118 8.71 -27.92 -0.33
CA GLY A 118 10.14 -27.62 -0.28
C GLY A 118 10.45 -26.36 0.52
N THR A 119 11.62 -26.35 1.16
CA THR A 119 12.10 -25.19 1.93
C THR A 119 12.49 -24.03 1.02
N THR A 120 13.10 -24.32 -0.14
CA THR A 120 13.43 -23.31 -1.15
C THR A 120 12.16 -22.68 -1.70
N ASP A 121 11.19 -23.49 -2.08
CA ASP A 121 9.93 -23.01 -2.63
C ASP A 121 9.17 -22.09 -1.65
N ARG A 122 9.20 -22.42 -0.36
CA ARG A 122 8.60 -21.57 0.67
C ARG A 122 9.36 -20.28 0.89
N ALA A 123 10.68 -20.28 0.68
CA ALA A 123 11.51 -19.08 0.76
C ALA A 123 11.17 -18.12 -0.39
N GLU A 124 11.10 -18.62 -1.62
CA GLU A 124 10.69 -17.85 -2.81
C GLU A 124 9.29 -17.24 -2.65
N VAL A 125 8.33 -18.05 -2.17
CA VAL A 125 6.97 -17.55 -1.87
C VAL A 125 6.98 -16.53 -0.73
N ALA A 126 7.79 -16.73 0.30
CA ALA A 126 7.87 -15.79 1.40
C ALA A 126 8.45 -14.45 0.93
N GLU A 127 9.53 -14.46 0.16
CA GLU A 127 10.16 -13.28 -0.45
C GLU A 127 9.16 -12.50 -1.31
N TYR A 128 8.39 -13.21 -2.15
CA TYR A 128 7.32 -12.60 -2.94
C TYR A 128 6.30 -11.83 -2.07
N TYR A 129 5.87 -12.40 -0.95
CA TYR A 129 4.96 -11.71 -0.03
C TYR A 129 5.63 -10.61 0.79
N GLU A 130 6.95 -10.69 1.07
CA GLU A 130 7.70 -9.58 1.68
C GLU A 130 7.69 -8.37 0.74
N ASP A 131 7.94 -8.58 -0.55
CA ASP A 131 7.88 -7.52 -1.56
C ASP A 131 6.47 -6.91 -1.68
N LEU A 132 5.42 -7.75 -1.64
CA LEU A 132 4.03 -7.25 -1.66
C LEU A 132 3.74 -6.35 -0.44
N LEU A 133 4.19 -6.76 0.75
CA LEU A 133 4.03 -5.99 1.98
C LEU A 133 4.82 -4.67 1.93
N ASP A 134 6.05 -4.70 1.43
CA ASP A 134 6.87 -3.49 1.24
C ASP A 134 6.19 -2.50 0.29
N ILE A 135 5.64 -2.97 -0.83
CA ILE A 135 4.93 -2.13 -1.81
C ILE A 135 3.73 -1.42 -1.17
N VAL A 136 2.97 -2.10 -0.31
CA VAL A 136 1.81 -1.50 0.38
C VAL A 136 2.20 -0.74 1.66
N GLY A 137 3.49 -0.67 2.00
CA GLY A 137 4.02 0.07 3.14
C GLY A 137 3.91 -0.65 4.49
N ILE A 138 3.72 -1.97 4.48
CA ILE A 138 3.71 -2.80 5.69
C ILE A 138 5.13 -3.34 5.92
N THR A 139 5.76 -2.92 7.02
CA THR A 139 7.14 -3.25 7.33
C THR A 139 7.31 -4.61 8.03
N SER A 140 6.22 -5.25 8.45
CA SER A 140 6.26 -6.52 9.18
C SER A 140 5.06 -7.39 8.87
N SER A 141 5.31 -8.67 8.62
CA SER A 141 4.26 -9.67 8.45
C SER A 141 3.62 -10.15 9.76
N GLY A 142 4.04 -9.61 10.93
CA GLY A 142 3.59 -10.07 12.24
C GLY A 142 4.02 -11.52 12.55
N GLY A 143 5.10 -11.99 11.92
CA GLY A 143 5.62 -13.35 12.10
C GLY A 143 4.95 -14.42 11.22
N ARG A 144 3.98 -14.06 10.37
CA ARG A 144 3.24 -14.99 9.49
C ARG A 144 4.14 -15.67 8.47
N LEU A 145 5.02 -14.92 7.83
CA LEU A 145 5.97 -15.47 6.85
C LEU A 145 6.98 -16.41 7.51
N ASN A 146 7.49 -16.04 8.69
CA ASN A 146 8.35 -16.90 9.49
C ASN A 146 7.63 -18.20 9.92
N ALA A 147 6.35 -18.13 10.27
CA ALA A 147 5.55 -19.30 10.61
C ALA A 147 5.34 -20.22 9.40
N PHE A 148 5.13 -19.66 8.21
CA PHE A 148 5.04 -20.39 6.95
C PHE A 148 6.33 -21.15 6.62
N LEU A 149 7.49 -20.49 6.76
CA LEU A 149 8.81 -21.09 6.59
C LEU A 149 9.05 -22.24 7.58
N LYS A 150 8.72 -22.05 8.86
CA LYS A 150 8.98 -23.03 9.94
C LYS A 150 8.04 -24.24 9.94
N ARG A 151 6.88 -24.18 9.28
CA ARG A 151 5.85 -25.25 9.30
C ARG A 151 6.32 -26.59 8.74
N THR A 152 7.47 -26.63 8.06
CA THR A 152 8.14 -27.87 7.62
C THR A 152 8.70 -28.69 8.78
N LYS A 153 9.10 -28.09 9.90
CA LYS A 153 9.67 -28.83 11.03
C LYS A 153 8.62 -29.54 11.90
N ALA A 154 7.38 -29.04 11.93
CA ALA A 154 6.35 -29.57 12.82
C ALA A 154 5.69 -30.87 12.32
N LYS A 155 5.75 -31.16 11.01
CA LYS A 155 5.24 -32.41 10.43
C LYS A 155 6.37 -33.44 10.19
N ALA A 156 7.36 -33.46 11.08
CA ALA A 156 8.45 -34.44 11.09
C ALA A 156 8.78 -34.94 12.51
N ALA A 157 7.89 -34.74 13.49
CA ALA A 157 7.96 -35.43 14.78
C ALA A 157 7.00 -36.64 14.72
N PRO A 158 7.50 -37.89 14.62
CA PRO A 158 6.67 -39.04 14.93
C PRO A 158 6.28 -38.96 16.41
N ALA A 159 5.00 -39.13 16.70
CA ALA A 159 4.54 -39.42 18.04
C ALA A 159 5.33 -40.64 18.57
N GLN A 160 6.01 -40.45 19.70
CA GLN A 160 6.47 -41.54 20.56
C GLN A 160 5.57 -41.58 21.78
#